data_AF-A0A4U9HSS8-F1
#
_entry.id   AF-A0A4U9HSS8-F1
#
_cell.length_a   1.000
_cell.length_b   1.000
_cell.length_c   1.000
_cell.angle_alpha   90.00
_cell.angle_beta   90.00
_cell.angle_gamma   90.00
#
_symmetry.space_group_name_H-M   'P 1'
#
loop_
_entity.id
_entity.type
_entity.pdbx_description
1 polymer ?
#
loop_
_entity_poly.entity_id
_entity_poly.type
_entity_poly.pdbx_seq_one_letter_code
_entity_poly.pdbx_strand_id
1 'polypeptide(L)'
;MRQGLAETIRAAHGGQIEAPQLAAMVAIQQQRDRRMAQRLLAAPTPSLLIAGGYHASRLVGVPLHMQDLQPAVRPAVLMLVEQGSEVGKEQADYLWATPAAD
;
A
#
# COMPACT_ATOMS: atom_id res chain seq x y z
N MET A 1 4.30 4.85 8.71
CA MET A 1 4.61 4.80 7.26
C MET A 1 6.06 4.39 6.96
N ARG A 2 7.08 5.24 7.16
CA ARG A 2 8.46 4.96 6.72
C ARG A 2 9.07 3.66 7.28
N GLN A 3 8.92 3.40 8.59
CA GLN A 3 9.46 2.18 9.23
C GLN A 3 8.80 0.91 8.67
N GLY A 4 7.46 0.85 8.68
CA GLY A 4 6.73 -0.29 8.11
C GLY A 4 7.06 -0.55 6.63
N LEU A 5 7.20 0.52 5.82
CA LEU A 5 7.60 0.38 4.42
C LEU A 5 9.04 -0.16 4.27
N ALA A 6 9.96 0.26 5.15
CA ALA A 6 11.33 -0.26 5.16
C ALA A 6 11.38 -1.75 5.55
N GLU A 7 10.56 -2.18 6.50
CA GLU A 7 10.42 -3.59 6.90
C GLU A 7 9.88 -4.44 5.76
N THR A 8 8.81 -3.98 5.10
CA THR A 8 8.25 -4.62 3.90
C THR A 8 9.29 -4.77 2.79
N ILE A 9 10.04 -3.71 2.47
CA ILE A 9 11.07 -3.75 1.43
C ILE A 9 12.18 -4.74 1.79
N ARG A 10 12.63 -4.73 3.05
CA ARG A 10 13.65 -5.67 3.53
C ARG A 10 13.17 -7.12 3.43
N ALA A 11 11.94 -7.40 3.84
CA ALA A 11 11.34 -8.74 3.73
C ALA A 11 11.28 -9.20 2.28
N ALA A 12 10.85 -8.33 1.36
CA ALA A 12 10.80 -8.62 -0.07
C ALA A 12 12.18 -8.87 -0.71
N HIS A 13 13.27 -8.45 -0.06
CA HIS A 13 14.66 -8.70 -0.48
C HIS A 13 15.31 -9.85 0.30
N GLY A 14 14.53 -10.69 0.99
CA GLY A 14 15.07 -11.80 1.79
C GLY A 14 16.00 -11.34 2.93
N GLY A 15 15.84 -10.11 3.41
CA GLY A 15 16.73 -9.49 4.40
C GLY A 15 18.03 -8.92 3.82
N GLN A 16 18.32 -9.16 2.54
CA GLN A 16 19.59 -8.80 1.89
C GLN A 16 19.47 -7.47 1.14
N ILE A 17 19.50 -6.37 1.89
CA ILE A 17 19.54 -5.03 1.30
C ILE A 17 20.37 -4.08 2.15
N GLU A 18 21.34 -3.44 1.51
CA GLU A 18 22.20 -2.46 2.18
C GLU A 18 21.44 -1.19 2.56
N ALA A 19 21.84 -0.55 3.66
CA ALA A 19 21.12 0.60 4.20
C ALA A 19 20.91 1.76 3.19
N PRO A 20 21.88 2.13 2.34
CA PRO A 20 21.67 3.18 1.33
C PRO A 20 20.63 2.77 0.28
N GLN A 21 20.66 1.50 -0.16
CA GLN A 21 19.71 0.99 -1.15
C GLN A 21 18.30 0.90 -0.57
N LEU A 22 18.17 0.45 0.68
CA LEU A 22 16.89 0.45 1.41
C LEU A 22 16.30 1.86 1.50
N ALA A 23 17.11 2.85 1.86
CA ALA A 23 16.66 4.24 1.94
C ALA A 23 16.17 4.75 0.58
N ALA A 24 16.89 4.44 -0.50
CA ALA A 24 16.49 4.80 -1.86
C ALA A 24 15.17 4.13 -2.26
N MET A 25 15.00 2.83 -1.99
CA MET A 25 13.76 2.10 -2.29
C MET A 25 12.56 2.62 -1.50
N VAL A 26 12.76 2.96 -0.22
CA VAL A 26 11.73 3.58 0.61
C VAL A 26 11.30 4.93 0.00
N ALA A 27 12.24 5.75 -0.47
CA ALA A 27 11.92 7.01 -1.13
C ALA A 27 11.15 6.80 -2.45
N ILE A 28 11.57 5.82 -3.25
CA ILE A 28 10.88 5.44 -4.50
C ILE A 28 9.44 5.01 -4.22
N GLN A 29 9.24 4.12 -3.26
CA GLN A 29 7.90 3.61 -2.94
C GLN A 29 6.98 4.72 -2.42
N GLN A 30 7.46 5.59 -1.52
CA GLN A 30 6.70 6.76 -1.08
C GLN A 30 6.30 7.69 -2.24
N GLN A 31 7.21 7.92 -3.19
CA GLN A 31 6.90 8.79 -4.32
C GLN A 31 5.92 8.13 -5.31
N ARG A 32 6.01 6.82 -5.51
CA ARG A 32 5.03 6.05 -6.30
C ARG A 32 3.65 6.12 -5.67
N ASP A 33 3.55 5.91 -4.36
CA ASP A 33 2.29 5.99 -3.61
C ASP A 33 1.71 7.40 -3.63
N ARG A 34 2.55 8.42 -3.44
CA ARG A 34 2.14 9.83 -3.57
C ARG A 34 1.59 10.12 -4.95
N ARG A 35 2.25 9.64 -6.01
CA ARG A 35 1.78 9.83 -7.39
C ARG A 35 0.45 9.12 -7.63
N MET A 36 0.29 7.87 -7.16
CA MET A 36 -0.98 7.14 -7.27
C MET A 36 -2.11 7.87 -6.56
N ALA A 37 -1.89 8.36 -5.33
CA ALA A 37 -2.85 9.16 -4.58
C ALA A 37 -3.29 10.42 -5.34
N GLN A 38 -2.33 11.18 -5.89
CA GLN A 38 -2.62 12.37 -6.69
C GLN A 38 -3.48 12.05 -7.92
N ARG A 39 -3.17 10.94 -8.62
CA ARG A 39 -3.93 10.52 -9.80
C ARG A 39 -5.33 10.07 -9.46
N LEU A 40 -5.51 9.34 -8.35
CA LEU A 40 -6.82 8.88 -7.90
C LEU A 40 -7.71 10.04 -7.45
N LEU A 41 -7.16 10.99 -6.69
CA LEU A 41 -7.89 12.19 -6.24
C LEU A 41 -8.30 13.13 -7.39
N ALA A 42 -7.52 13.17 -8.46
CA ALA A 42 -7.83 13.99 -9.64
C ALA A 42 -8.76 13.30 -10.65
N ALA A 43 -9.06 12.01 -10.48
CA ALA A 43 -9.91 11.26 -11.41
C ALA A 43 -11.40 11.60 -11.19
N PRO A 44 -12.23 11.66 -12.26
CA PRO A 44 -13.67 11.77 -12.13
C PRO A 44 -14.26 10.63 -11.31
N THR A 45 -15.29 10.92 -10.51
CA THR A 45 -15.98 9.91 -9.70
C THR A 45 -17.07 9.18 -10.49
N PRO A 46 -17.25 7.86 -10.31
CA PRO A 46 -16.46 6.99 -9.44
C PRO A 46 -15.10 6.63 -10.05
N SER A 47 -14.08 6.48 -9.19
CA SER A 47 -12.73 6.07 -9.60
C SER A 47 -12.23 4.88 -8.77
N LEU A 48 -11.42 4.02 -9.39
CA LEU A 48 -10.85 2.82 -8.78
C LEU A 48 -9.34 2.76 -9.09
N LEU A 49 -8.55 2.41 -8.08
CA LEU A 49 -7.13 2.10 -8.23
C LEU A 49 -6.92 0.61 -7.97
N ILE A 50 -6.31 -0.09 -8.94
CA ILE A 50 -5.80 -1.45 -8.76
C ILE A 50 -4.29 -1.35 -8.55
N ALA A 51 -3.81 -1.85 -7.42
CA ALA A 51 -2.40 -1.83 -7.06
C ALA A 51 -2.04 -3.06 -6.21
N GLY A 52 -0.74 -3.34 -6.06
CA GLY A 52 -0.27 -4.40 -5.16
C GLY A 52 -0.65 -4.10 -3.70
N GLY A 53 -0.81 -5.14 -2.88
CA GLY A 53 -1.33 -5.05 -1.51
C GLY A 53 -0.63 -3.99 -0.64
N TYR A 54 0.71 -3.88 -0.71
CA TYR A 54 1.44 -2.85 0.04
C TYR A 54 1.08 -1.42 -0.36
N HIS A 55 0.83 -1.18 -1.65
CA HIS A 55 0.40 0.12 -2.16
C HIS A 55 -1.04 0.45 -1.74
N ALA A 56 -1.92 -0.56 -1.66
CA ALA A 56 -3.31 -0.39 -1.23
C ALA A 56 -3.47 -0.27 0.30
N SER A 57 -2.48 -0.71 1.08
CA SER A 57 -2.56 -0.79 2.54
C SER A 57 -2.80 0.55 3.22
N ARG A 58 -3.77 0.57 4.16
CA ARG A 58 -4.06 1.70 5.03
C ARG A 58 -2.93 2.04 6.01
N LEU A 59 -1.95 1.15 6.21
CA LEU A 59 -0.85 1.33 7.16
C LEU A 59 0.41 1.96 6.55
N VAL A 60 0.61 1.78 5.23
CA VAL A 60 1.88 2.16 4.58
C VAL A 60 1.73 2.78 3.19
N GLY A 61 0.58 2.65 2.53
CA GLY A 61 0.43 2.97 1.10
C GLY A 61 -0.40 4.21 0.78
N VAL A 62 -1.03 4.18 -0.40
CA VAL A 62 -1.81 5.25 -1.02
C VAL A 62 -2.84 5.92 -0.09
N PRO A 63 -3.62 5.20 0.74
CA PRO A 63 -4.60 5.84 1.61
C PRO A 63 -4.02 6.90 2.56
N LEU A 64 -2.80 6.69 3.07
CA LEU A 64 -2.12 7.67 3.93
C LEU A 64 -1.75 8.93 3.14
N HIS A 65 -1.28 8.77 1.90
CA HIS A 65 -0.96 9.90 1.03
C HIS A 65 -2.21 10.67 0.59
N MET A 66 -3.36 9.99 0.43
CA MET A 66 -4.64 10.65 0.16
C MET A 66 -5.10 11.48 1.37
N GLN A 67 -4.99 10.91 2.58
CA GLN A 67 -5.31 11.63 3.81
C GLN A 67 -4.43 12.86 4.02
N ASP A 68 -3.14 12.77 3.67
CA ASP A 68 -2.22 13.91 3.71
C ASP A 68 -2.56 14.99 2.66
N LEU A 69 -2.93 14.61 1.43
CA LEU A 69 -3.32 15.58 0.38
C LEU A 69 -4.68 16.23 0.63
N GLN A 70 -5.66 15.44 1.06
CA GLN A 70 -7.05 15.84 1.22
C GLN A 70 -7.65 15.12 2.44
N PRO A 71 -7.53 15.72 3.65
CA PRO A 71 -7.91 15.09 4.91
C PRO A 71 -9.37 14.63 5.01
N ALA A 72 -10.27 15.27 4.25
CA ALA A 72 -11.69 14.92 4.18
C ALA A 72 -11.97 13.64 3.36
N VAL A 73 -11.05 13.23 2.48
CA VAL A 73 -11.21 12.05 1.65
C VAL A 73 -10.82 10.80 2.45
N ARG A 74 -11.69 9.79 2.39
CA ARG A 74 -11.49 8.46 2.96
C ARG A 74 -11.79 7.43 1.87
N PRO A 75 -10.77 6.90 1.16
CA PRO A 75 -11.02 5.84 0.19
C PRO A 75 -11.45 4.56 0.92
N ALA A 76 -12.35 3.79 0.32
CA ALA A 76 -12.56 2.41 0.72
C ALA A 76 -11.45 1.53 0.16
N VAL A 77 -10.90 0.64 0.98
CA VAL A 77 -9.82 -0.29 0.60
C VAL A 77 -10.37 -1.72 0.63
N LEU A 78 -10.32 -2.39 -0.52
CA LEU A 78 -10.56 -3.83 -0.66
C LEU A 78 -9.22 -4.50 -0.99
N MET A 79 -8.85 -5.52 -0.22
CA MET A 79 -7.69 -6.36 -0.51
C MET A 79 -8.11 -7.76 -0.91
N LEU A 80 -7.52 -8.23 -2.01
CA LEU A 80 -7.53 -9.63 -2.42
C LEU A 80 -6.39 -10.33 -1.66
N VAL A 81 -6.73 -11.37 -0.91
CA VAL A 81 -5.77 -12.07 -0.04
C VAL A 81 -5.93 -13.58 -0.21
N GLU A 82 -4.84 -14.34 -0.13
CA GLU A 82 -4.93 -15.80 -0.10
C GLU A 82 -5.41 -16.25 1.28
N GLN A 83 -6.15 -17.36 1.35
CA GLN A 83 -6.50 -17.98 2.63
C GLN A 83 -5.24 -18.25 3.47
N GLY A 84 -5.29 -17.87 4.75
CA GLY A 84 -4.16 -18.00 5.67
C GLY A 84 -3.20 -16.81 5.67
N SER A 85 -3.40 -15.78 4.82
CA SER A 85 -2.59 -14.56 4.84
C SER A 85 -2.73 -13.79 6.17
N GLU A 86 -1.63 -13.30 6.72
CA GLU A 86 -1.60 -12.44 7.92
C GLU A 86 -2.00 -10.97 7.61
N VAL A 87 -3.12 -10.78 6.90
CA VAL A 87 -3.66 -9.46 6.57
C VAL A 87 -4.87 -9.19 7.45
N GLY A 88 -4.73 -8.23 8.37
CA GLY A 88 -5.77 -7.84 9.32
C GLY A 88 -6.60 -6.62 8.89
N LYS A 89 -7.67 -6.34 9.65
CA LYS A 89 -8.63 -5.25 9.39
C LYS A 89 -8.01 -3.86 9.43
N GLU A 90 -6.88 -3.71 10.11
CA GLU A 90 -6.09 -2.47 10.12
C GLU A 90 -5.48 -2.13 8.74
N GLN A 91 -5.37 -3.09 7.81
CA GLN A 91 -4.78 -2.89 6.49
C GLN A 91 -5.80 -2.50 5.41
N ALA A 92 -7.08 -2.89 5.56
CA ALA A 92 -8.14 -2.67 4.58
C ALA A 92 -9.54 -2.68 5.22
N ASP A 93 -10.52 -2.05 4.56
CA ASP A 93 -11.93 -2.07 5.00
C ASP A 93 -12.60 -3.40 4.70
N TYR A 94 -12.18 -4.06 3.61
CA TYR A 94 -12.70 -5.34 3.16
C TYR A 94 -11.56 -6.27 2.75
N LEU A 95 -11.71 -7.55 3.08
CA LEU A 95 -10.84 -8.63 2.63
C LEU A 95 -11.65 -9.58 1.77
N TRP A 96 -11.15 -9.88 0.58
CA TRP A 96 -11.65 -10.94 -0.28
C TRP A 96 -10.64 -12.07 -0.27
N ALA A 97 -10.96 -13.14 0.47
CA ALA A 97 -10.16 -14.34 0.52
C ALA A 97 -10.33 -15.18 -0.75
N THR A 98 -9.23 -15.47 -1.44
CA THR A 98 -9.16 -16.43 -2.54
C THR A 98 -8.57 -17.75 -2.02
N PRO A 99 -8.85 -18.90 -2.68
CA PRO A 99 -8.07 -20.12 -2.45
C PRO A 99 -6.58 -19.82 -2.61
N ALA A 100 -5.74 -20.55 -1.87
CA ALA A 100 -4.29 -20.53 -2.11
C ALA A 100 -4.03 -21.03 -3.54
N ALA A 101 -3.08 -20.41 -4.24
CA ALA A 101 -2.62 -20.94 -5.51
C ALA A 101 -1.88 -22.27 -5.28
N ASP A 102 -2.15 -23.26 -6.14
CA ASP A 102 -1.47 -24.57 -6.15
C ASP A 102 0.00 -24.48 -6.61
#